data_AF-A0A350H7I5-F1
#
_entry.id   AF-A0A350H7I5-F1
#
_cell.length_a   1.000
_cell.length_b   1.000
_cell.length_c   1.000
_cell.angle_alpha   90.00
_cell.angle_beta   90.00
_cell.angle_gamma   90.00
#
_symmetry.space_group_name_H-M   'P 1'
#
loop_
_entity.id
_entity.type
_entity.pdbx_description
1 polymer ?
#
loop_
_entity_poly.entity_id
_entity_poly.type
_entity_poly.pdbx_seq_one_letter_code
_entity_poly.pdbx_strand_id
1 'polypeptide(L)' 'SVYLEDGSFFGRLKDVMETGANDVYVINTKEHGEVLVPVIDDCVKEVDLENEKIIIHLMEGLI' A
#
# COMPACT_ATOMS: atom_id res chain seq x y z
N SER A 1 -3.17 8.42 -2.45
CA SER A 1 -1.74 8.51 -2.08
C SER A 1 -1.44 7.55 -0.95
N VAL A 2 -0.28 6.90 -0.96
CA VAL A 2 0.08 5.87 0.05
C VAL A 2 1.23 6.36 0.93
N TYR A 3 1.07 6.18 2.23
CA TYR A 3 2.01 6.62 3.26
C TYR A 3 2.34 5.46 4.20
N LEU A 4 3.51 5.55 4.84
CA LEU A 4 3.89 4.66 5.93
C LEU A 4 3.36 5.19 7.27
N GLU A 5 3.43 4.37 8.31
CA GLU A 5 2.96 4.71 9.67
C GLU A 5 3.67 5.93 10.29
N ASP A 6 4.92 6.20 9.87
CA ASP A 6 5.67 7.38 10.29
C ASP A 6 5.24 8.67 9.55
N GLY A 7 4.28 8.57 8.62
CA GLY A 7 3.80 9.66 7.79
C GLY A 7 4.63 9.89 6.52
N SER A 8 5.67 9.11 6.27
CA SER A 8 6.51 9.19 5.07
C SER A 8 5.71 8.81 3.83
N PHE A 9 5.84 9.60 2.76
CA PHE A 9 5.21 9.29 1.48
C PHE A 9 5.90 8.08 0.85
N PHE A 10 5.15 6.99 0.67
CA PHE A 10 5.67 5.75 0.08
C PHE A 10 5.51 5.74 -1.44
N GLY A 11 4.32 6.13 -1.91
CA GLY A 11 4.02 6.08 -3.34
C GLY A 11 2.57 6.38 -3.66
N ARG A 12 2.17 6.03 -4.87
CA ARG A 12 0.78 6.19 -5.33
C ARG A 12 0.21 4.84 -5.69
N LEU A 13 -1.00 4.57 -5.18
CA LEU A 13 -1.79 3.43 -5.63
C LEU A 13 -2.03 3.59 -7.14
N LYS A 14 -1.56 2.61 -7.91
CA LYS A 14 -1.65 2.56 -9.37
C LYS A 14 -2.82 1.69 -9.79
N ASP A 15 -2.97 0.53 -9.16
CA ASP A 15 -4.00 -0.45 -9.49
C ASP A 15 -4.34 -1.33 -8.27
N VAL A 16 -5.45 -2.06 -8.35
CA VAL A 16 -5.85 -3.08 -7.38
C VAL A 16 -6.06 -4.39 -8.13
N MET A 17 -5.24 -5.38 -7.82
CA MET A 17 -5.33 -6.71 -8.39
C MET A 17 -6.14 -7.61 -7.45
N GLU A 18 -7.35 -7.97 -7.88
CA GLU A 18 -8.14 -8.99 -7.18
C GLU A 18 -7.49 -10.36 -7.36
N THR A 19 -7.23 -11.04 -6.25
CA THR A 19 -6.80 -12.45 -6.28
C THR A 19 -7.89 -13.32 -5.67
N GLY A 20 -7.80 -14.64 -5.85
CA GLY A 20 -8.77 -15.57 -5.26
C GLY A 20 -8.76 -15.62 -3.72
N ALA A 21 -7.83 -14.92 -3.05
CA ALA A 21 -7.72 -14.85 -1.59
C ALA A 21 -7.92 -13.44 -1.06
N ASN A 22 -7.02 -12.51 -1.40
CA ASN A 22 -7.07 -11.11 -0.97
C ASN A 22 -6.75 -10.19 -2.14
N ASP A 23 -7.26 -8.97 -2.09
CA ASP A 23 -6.85 -7.93 -3.02
C ASP A 23 -5.39 -7.57 -2.80
N VAL A 24 -4.72 -7.13 -3.88
CA VAL A 24 -3.33 -6.70 -3.85
C VAL A 24 -3.24 -5.30 -4.43
N TYR A 25 -2.79 -4.36 -3.62
CA TYR A 25 -2.52 -2.99 -4.04
C TYR A 25 -1.21 -2.94 -4.81
N VAL A 26 -1.29 -2.40 -6.01
CA VAL A 26 -0.14 -2.13 -6.86
C VAL A 26 0.26 -0.68 -6.62
N ILE A 27 1.37 -0.47 -5.92
CA ILE A 27 1.85 0.85 -5.53
C ILE A 27 3.07 1.20 -6.37
N ASN A 28 3.01 2.32 -7.09
CA ASN A 28 4.16 2.85 -7.77
C ASN A 28 4.95 3.76 -6.81
N THR A 29 6.18 3.35 -6.53
CA THR A 29 7.15 4.04 -5.68
C THR A 29 8.32 4.51 -6.54
N LYS A 30 9.00 5.59 -6.12
CA LYS A 30 10.20 6.08 -6.82
C LYS A 30 11.44 5.24 -6.55
N GLU A 31 11.54 4.67 -5.35
CA GLU A 31 12.74 3.95 -4.90
C GLU A 31 12.73 2.47 -5.30
N HIS A 32 11.57 1.82 -5.22
CA HIS A 32 11.45 0.37 -5.42
C HIS A 32 10.66 0.01 -6.70
N GLY A 33 10.20 1.00 -7.45
CA GLY A 33 9.34 0.79 -8.61
C GLY A 33 7.95 0.31 -8.19
N GLU A 34 7.48 -0.78 -8.78
CA GLU A 34 6.13 -1.30 -8.56
C GLU A 34 6.13 -2.31 -7.41
N VAL A 35 5.51 -1.94 -6.29
CA VAL A 35 5.42 -2.75 -5.08
C VAL A 35 4.01 -3.31 -4.95
N LEU A 36 3.93 -4.61 -4.66
CA LEU A 36 2.67 -5.33 -4.47
C LEU A 36 2.42 -5.50 -2.98
N VAL A 37 1.37 -4.86 -2.47
CA VAL A 37 1.01 -4.91 -1.04
C VAL A 37 -0.32 -5.64 -0.90
N PRO A 38 -0.35 -6.81 -0.22
CA PRO A 38 -1.59 -7.51 0.02
C PRO A 38 -2.49 -6.70 0.97
N VAL A 39 -3.78 -6.65 0.66
CA VAL A 39 -4.78 -5.97 1.49
C VAL A 39 -5.16 -6.90 2.62
N ILE A 40 -4.34 -6.88 3.68
CA ILE A 40 -4.53 -7.60 4.94
C ILE A 40 -4.34 -6.64 6.11
N ASP A 41 -4.91 -6.96 7.28
CA ASP A 41 -4.85 -6.12 8.48
C ASP A 41 -3.42 -5.78 8.93
N ASP A 42 -2.45 -6.64 8.61
CA ASP A 42 -1.04 -6.41 8.94
C ASP A 42 -0.38 -5.39 7.99
N CYS A 43 -0.84 -5.28 6.75
CA CYS A 43 -0.24 -4.40 5.74
C CYS A 43 -1.01 -3.10 5.53
N VAL A 44 -2.34 -3.10 5.59
CA VAL A 44 -3.16 -1.89 5.39
C VAL A 44 -3.78 -1.53 6.73
N LYS A 45 -3.33 -0.41 7.32
CA LYS A 45 -3.75 0.02 8.65
C LYS A 45 -4.93 0.98 8.60
N GLU A 46 -4.93 1.88 7.62
CA GLU A 46 -5.96 2.90 7.48
C GLU A 46 -6.23 3.21 6.00
N VAL A 47 -7.50 3.36 5.66
CA VAL A 47 -7.95 3.82 4.34
C VAL A 47 -8.88 5.00 4.56
N ASP A 48 -8.39 6.19 4.25
CA ASP A 48 -9.14 7.43 4.27
C ASP A 48 -9.57 7.78 2.85
N LEU A 49 -10.84 7.51 2.55
CA LEU A 49 -11.44 7.77 1.24
C LEU A 49 -11.76 9.26 1.05
N GLU A 50 -11.94 10.04 2.11
CA GLU A 50 -12.24 11.47 2.03
C GLU A 50 -11.00 12.26 1.58
N ASN A 51 -9.83 11.88 2.07
CA ASN A 51 -8.55 12.49 1.71
C ASN A 51 -7.76 11.70 0.64
N GLU A 52 -8.37 10.65 0.08
CA GLU A 52 -7.72 9.71 -0.87
C GLU A 52 -6.35 9.21 -0.37
N LYS A 53 -6.27 8.90 0.93
CA LYS A 53 -5.03 8.55 1.64
C LYS A 53 -5.11 7.12 2.17
N ILE A 54 -4.02 6.36 2.00
CA ILE A 54 -3.88 5.02 2.56
C ILE A 54 -2.63 5.00 3.44
N ILE A 55 -2.75 4.46 4.64
CA ILE A 55 -1.62 4.20 5.54
C ILE A 55 -1.36 2.71 5.54
N ILE A 56 -0.15 2.34 5.12
CA ILE A 56 0.32 0.95 5.09
C ILE A 56 1.45 0.74 6.10
N HIS A 57 1.54 -0.48 6.57
CA HIS A 57 2.69 -1.01 7.30
C HIS A 57 3.42 -2.00 6.39
N LEU A 58 4.69 -1.74 6.13
CA LEU A 58 5.53 -2.65 5.37
C LEU A 58 6.23 -3.60 6.34
N MET A 59 5.96 -4.90 6.19
CA MET A 59 6.66 -5.91 6.95
C MET A 59 8.14 -5.96 6.54
N GLU A 60 9.02 -6.33 7.47
CA GLU A 60 10.43 -6.58 7.15
C GLU A 60 10.54 -7.66 6.05
N GLY A 61 11.18 -7.31 4.92
CA GLY A 61 11.41 -8.22 3.79
C GLY A 61 10.39 -8.13 2.64
N LEU A 62 9.44 -7.18 2.66
CA LEU A 62 8.50 -6.96 1.54
C LEU A 62 9.10 -6.19 0.35
N ILE A 63 10.27 -5.57 0.54
CA ILE A 63 10.96 -4.69 -0.42
C ILE A 63 12.43 -5.07 -0.57
#